data_AF-A0A0F2S0J8-F1
#
_entry.id   AF-A0A0F2S0J8-F1
#
_cell.length_a   1.000
_cell.length_b   1.000
_cell.length_c   1.000
_cell.angle_alpha   90.00
_cell.angle_beta   90.00
_cell.angle_gamma   90.00
#
_symmetry.space_group_name_H-M   'P 1'
#
loop_
_entity.id
_entity.type
_entity.pdbx_description
1 polymer ?
#
loop_
_entity_poly.entity_id
_entity_poly.type
_entity_poly.pdbx_seq_one_letter_code
_entity_poly.pdbx_strand_id
1 'polypeptide(L)'
;MDLFRKTLDPVIALSAIAVLNIFMFLLIGSWTVGGGETMMTGLAAQAVLGEETLARIPFWSLVFEPDWAYWKMYISFGMLFGAFVGAVLSKEFYLRFPRRLNEWVLITIGGLLMGVGIRLAFVCNVSTFFGMTPEMNLGGYLSISGILAGAWVGSLIYKRILEG
;
A
#
# COMPACT_ATOMS: atom_id res chain seq x y z
N MET A 1 7.16 26.05 -14.75
CA MET A 1 6.59 24.93 -13.94
C MET A 1 7.75 24.06 -13.49
N ASP A 2 8.61 24.61 -12.62
CA ASP A 2 9.87 23.97 -12.22
C ASP A 2 9.81 23.34 -10.82
N LEU A 3 8.69 23.54 -10.11
CA LEU A 3 8.44 23.00 -8.77
C LEU A 3 8.41 21.46 -8.76
N PHE A 4 7.85 20.83 -9.80
CA PHE A 4 7.76 19.37 -9.92
C PHE A 4 9.00 18.72 -10.56
N ARG A 5 9.90 19.52 -11.14
CA ARG A 5 11.14 19.02 -11.77
C ARG A 5 12.30 18.86 -10.78
N LYS A 6 12.19 19.46 -9.59
CA LYS A 6 13.15 19.30 -8.51
C LYS A 6 12.53 18.49 -7.38
N THR A 7 13.32 17.58 -6.81
CA THR A 7 12.96 16.90 -5.57
C THR A 7 12.71 17.95 -4.49
N LEU A 8 11.50 17.95 -3.93
CA LEU A 8 11.16 18.78 -2.77
C LEU A 8 12.07 18.41 -1.59
N ASP A 9 12.39 19.39 -0.75
CA ASP A 9 13.07 19.14 0.51
C ASP A 9 12.26 18.13 1.34
N PRO A 10 12.88 17.02 1.81
CA PRO A 10 12.20 16.02 2.62
C PRO A 10 11.44 16.61 3.81
N VAL A 11 11.96 17.67 4.44
CA VAL A 11 11.29 18.32 5.57
C VAL A 11 9.98 18.96 5.13
N ILE A 12 9.98 19.67 4.00
CA ILE A 12 8.79 20.32 3.45
C ILE A 12 7.75 19.27 3.03
N ALA A 13 8.20 18.23 2.33
CA ALA A 13 7.34 17.14 1.89
C ALA A 13 6.69 16.40 3.07
N LEU A 14 7.47 16.02 4.07
CA LEU A 14 6.97 15.33 5.26
C LEU A 14 6.06 16.24 6.09
N SER A 15 6.36 17.53 6.20
CA SER A 15 5.50 18.50 6.90
C SER A 15 4.14 18.61 6.21
N ALA A 16 4.13 18.72 4.88
CA ALA A 16 2.88 18.78 4.12
C ALA A 16 2.06 17.48 4.27
N ILE A 17 2.72 16.32 4.18
CA ILE A 17 2.07 15.03 4.38
C ILE A 17 1.50 14.91 5.80
N ALA A 18 2.24 15.34 6.82
CA ALA A 18 1.79 15.30 8.21
C ALA A 18 0.53 16.15 8.41
N VAL A 19 0.53 17.39 7.89
CA VAL A 19 -0.64 18.28 7.98
C VAL A 19 -1.84 17.67 7.27
N LEU A 20 -1.68 17.18 6.04
CA LEU A 20 -2.76 16.54 5.28
C LEU A 20 -3.30 15.28 5.99
N ASN A 21 -2.40 14.49 6.58
CA ASN A 21 -2.77 13.30 7.33
C ASN A 21 -3.57 13.65 8.59
N ILE A 22 -3.21 14.72 9.32
CA ILE A 22 -4.00 15.21 10.46
C ILE A 22 -5.41 15.59 10.01
N PHE A 23 -5.55 16.36 8.93
CA PHE A 23 -6.87 16.74 8.41
C PHE A 23 -7.69 15.51 7.99
N MET A 24 -7.07 14.54 7.32
CA MET A 24 -7.76 13.32 6.91
C MET A 24 -8.18 12.46 8.11
N PHE A 25 -7.31 12.34 9.11
CA PHE A 25 -7.60 11.62 10.35
C PHE A 25 -8.80 12.21 11.08
N LEU A 26 -8.92 13.54 11.11
CA LEU A 26 -10.05 14.23 11.73
C LEU A 26 -11.36 14.08 10.95
N LEU A 27 -11.30 13.99 9.62
CA LEU A 27 -12.50 13.96 8.76
C LEU A 27 -13.05 12.55 8.52
N ILE A 28 -12.17 11.57 8.28
CA ILE A 28 -12.56 10.24 7.78
C ILE A 28 -11.94 9.12 8.62
N GLY A 29 -10.72 9.34 9.12
CA GLY A 29 -9.99 8.38 9.95
C GLY A 29 -8.61 8.06 9.40
N SER A 30 -8.03 6.95 9.89
CA SER A 30 -6.62 6.63 9.65
C SER A 30 -6.29 6.31 8.18
N TRP A 31 -5.14 6.79 7.73
CA TRP A 31 -4.60 6.44 6.43
C TRP A 31 -4.20 4.98 6.41
N THR A 32 -4.89 4.18 5.59
CA THR A 32 -4.54 2.78 5.38
C THR A 32 -4.83 2.34 3.95
N VAL A 33 -3.96 1.48 3.42
CA VAL A 33 -4.03 0.99 2.04
C VAL A 33 -4.57 -0.43 1.99
N GLY A 34 -4.12 -1.28 2.93
CA GLY A 34 -4.42 -2.72 2.90
C GLY A 34 -5.90 -3.07 2.95
N GLY A 35 -6.70 -2.29 3.68
CA GLY A 35 -8.16 -2.45 3.71
C GLY A 35 -8.80 -2.15 2.35
N GLY A 36 -8.39 -1.05 1.70
CA GLY A 36 -8.89 -0.65 0.38
C GLY A 36 -8.50 -1.65 -0.71
N GLU A 37 -7.25 -2.11 -0.72
CA GLU A 37 -6.76 -3.10 -1.70
C GLU A 37 -7.48 -4.44 -1.62
N THR A 38 -7.75 -4.90 -0.40
CA THR A 38 -8.50 -6.15 -0.26
C THR A 38 -9.94 -5.97 -0.70
N MET A 39 -10.53 -4.82 -0.45
CA MET A 39 -11.87 -4.52 -0.91
C MET A 39 -11.98 -4.49 -2.44
N MET A 40 -11.01 -3.87 -3.12
CA MET A 40 -10.94 -3.91 -4.59
C MET A 40 -10.79 -5.35 -5.11
N THR A 41 -9.99 -6.16 -4.42
CA THR A 41 -9.82 -7.58 -4.75
C THR A 41 -11.12 -8.37 -4.53
N GLY A 42 -11.89 -8.04 -3.48
CA GLY A 42 -13.19 -8.65 -3.19
C GLY A 42 -14.22 -8.36 -4.26
N LEU A 43 -14.32 -7.10 -4.68
CA LEU A 43 -15.19 -6.71 -5.80
C LEU A 43 -14.77 -7.36 -7.12
N ALA A 44 -13.46 -7.43 -7.40
CA ALA A 44 -12.95 -8.12 -8.58
C ALA A 44 -13.26 -9.62 -8.53
N ALA A 45 -13.10 -10.25 -7.35
CA ALA A 45 -13.44 -11.66 -7.15
C ALA A 45 -14.94 -11.91 -7.30
N GLN A 46 -15.80 -11.00 -6.82
CA GLN A 46 -17.25 -11.06 -7.00
C GLN A 46 -17.63 -10.99 -8.48
N ALA A 47 -16.99 -10.11 -9.24
CA ALA A 47 -17.23 -9.97 -10.68
C ALA A 47 -16.81 -11.21 -11.48
N VAL A 48 -15.78 -11.95 -11.05
CA VAL A 48 -15.26 -13.13 -11.75
C VAL A 48 -15.93 -14.43 -11.32
N LEU A 49 -16.16 -14.62 -10.01
CA LEU A 49 -16.64 -15.89 -9.43
C LEU A 49 -18.16 -15.93 -9.20
N GLY A 50 -18.83 -14.77 -9.27
CA GLY A 50 -20.24 -14.63 -8.92
C GLY A 50 -20.47 -14.55 -7.41
N GLU A 51 -21.53 -13.83 -7.01
CA GLU A 51 -21.84 -13.53 -5.61
C GLU A 51 -22.05 -14.80 -4.77
N GLU A 52 -22.73 -15.81 -5.33
CA GLU A 52 -23.04 -17.05 -4.63
C GLU A 52 -21.81 -17.90 -4.31
N THR A 53 -20.82 -17.93 -5.21
CA THR A 53 -19.57 -18.65 -5.00
C THR A 53 -18.69 -17.92 -3.99
N LEU A 54 -18.69 -16.59 -4.01
CA LEU A 54 -17.89 -15.77 -3.11
C LEU A 54 -18.45 -15.80 -1.69
N ALA A 55 -19.78 -15.80 -1.53
CA ALA A 55 -20.46 -15.90 -0.23
C ALA A 55 -20.21 -17.25 0.48
N ARG A 56 -19.80 -18.30 -0.24
CA ARG A 56 -19.34 -19.56 0.37
C ARG A 56 -18.01 -19.42 1.10
N ILE A 57 -17.21 -18.41 0.78
CA ILE A 57 -15.92 -18.18 1.43
C ILE A 57 -16.15 -17.29 2.65
N PRO A 58 -15.97 -17.81 3.89
CA PRO A 58 -16.31 -17.09 5.11
C PRO A 58 -15.54 -15.77 5.29
N PHE A 59 -14.38 -15.62 4.64
CA PHE A 59 -13.62 -14.37 4.64
C PHE A 59 -14.41 -13.21 4.02
N TRP A 60 -15.09 -13.44 2.89
CA TRP A 60 -15.84 -12.41 2.15
C TRP A 60 -17.27 -12.21 2.65
N SER A 61 -17.75 -13.07 3.56
CA SER A 61 -19.08 -12.95 4.15
C SER A 61 -19.08 -12.51 5.61
N LEU A 62 -17.98 -12.72 6.35
CA LEU A 62 -17.90 -12.40 7.79
C LEU A 62 -16.87 -11.32 8.12
N VAL A 63 -15.79 -11.21 7.34
CA VAL A 63 -14.65 -10.33 7.67
C VAL A 63 -14.61 -9.10 6.77
N PHE A 64 -14.89 -9.25 5.48
CA PHE A 64 -14.92 -8.17 4.50
C PHE A 64 -16.06 -8.39 3.51
N GLU A 65 -17.21 -7.76 3.76
CA GLU A 65 -18.33 -7.74 2.82
C GLU A 65 -18.01 -6.78 1.65
N PRO A 66 -18.05 -7.26 0.39
CA PRO A 66 -17.80 -6.42 -0.78
C PRO A 66 -18.88 -5.35 -0.98
N ASP A 67 -18.60 -4.15 -0.49
CA ASP A 67 -19.32 -2.89 -0.68
C ASP A 67 -18.51 -1.83 -1.47
N TRP A 68 -19.12 -1.29 -2.53
CA TRP A 68 -18.57 -0.20 -3.32
C TRP A 68 -18.45 1.13 -2.55
N ALA A 69 -19.18 1.30 -1.44
CA ALA A 69 -19.13 2.50 -0.61
C ALA A 69 -17.93 2.55 0.35
N TYR A 70 -17.04 1.55 0.33
CA TYR A 70 -15.90 1.50 1.24
C TYR A 70 -14.87 2.62 0.94
N TRP A 71 -14.91 3.67 1.76
CA TRP A 71 -14.12 4.91 1.58
C TRP A 71 -12.62 4.68 1.40
N LYS A 72 -12.04 3.66 2.06
CA LYS A 72 -10.60 3.35 1.97
C LYS A 72 -10.18 2.90 0.56
N MET A 73 -11.09 2.38 -0.26
CA MET A 73 -10.77 2.10 -1.68
C MET A 73 -10.45 3.40 -2.44
N TYR A 74 -11.24 4.45 -2.20
CA TYR A 74 -11.06 5.73 -2.89
C TYR A 74 -9.74 6.41 -2.51
N ILE A 75 -9.21 6.15 -1.31
CA ILE A 75 -7.86 6.61 -0.93
C ILE A 75 -6.79 5.95 -1.80
N SER A 76 -6.89 4.63 -2.04
CA SER A 76 -5.99 3.92 -2.95
C SER A 76 -6.04 4.47 -4.38
N PHE A 77 -7.25 4.74 -4.89
CA PHE A 77 -7.40 5.40 -6.19
C PHE A 77 -6.86 6.83 -6.20
N GLY A 78 -7.07 7.60 -5.14
CA GLY A 78 -6.54 8.95 -4.99
C GLY A 78 -5.01 8.97 -4.98
N MET A 79 -4.36 8.02 -4.29
CA MET A 79 -2.90 7.85 -4.32
C MET A 79 -2.40 7.50 -5.71
N LEU A 80 -3.05 6.56 -6.41
CA LEU A 80 -2.68 6.19 -7.77
C LEU A 80 -2.79 7.38 -8.72
N PHE A 81 -3.92 8.10 -8.66
CA PHE A 81 -4.16 9.28 -9.48
C PHE A 81 -3.18 10.42 -9.15
N GLY A 82 -2.93 10.69 -7.88
CA GLY A 82 -1.98 11.69 -7.43
C GLY A 82 -0.55 11.38 -7.88
N ALA A 83 -0.11 10.13 -7.75
CA ALA A 83 1.20 9.68 -8.23
C ALA A 83 1.31 9.80 -9.75
N PHE A 84 0.26 9.46 -10.48
CA PHE A 84 0.21 9.59 -11.94
C PHE A 84 0.30 11.06 -12.38
N VAL A 85 -0.53 11.94 -11.83
CA VAL A 85 -0.50 13.38 -12.12
C VAL A 85 0.86 13.98 -11.76
N GLY A 86 1.43 13.60 -10.62
CA GLY A 86 2.77 14.00 -10.22
C GLY A 86 3.83 13.59 -11.24
N ALA A 87 3.86 12.32 -11.65
CA ALA A 87 4.81 11.81 -12.62
C ALA A 87 4.69 12.50 -14.01
N VAL A 88 3.47 12.79 -14.45
CA VAL A 88 3.21 13.50 -15.73
C VAL A 88 3.68 14.95 -15.65
N LEU A 89 3.38 15.67 -14.56
CA LEU A 89 3.81 17.05 -14.35
C LEU A 89 5.34 17.18 -14.21
N SER A 90 5.98 16.21 -13.58
CA SER A 90 7.44 16.11 -13.49
C SER A 90 8.11 15.73 -14.83
N LYS A 91 7.33 15.27 -15.82
CA LYS A 91 7.80 14.66 -17.08
C LYS A 91 8.71 13.45 -16.85
N GLU A 92 8.51 12.74 -15.75
CA GLU A 92 9.26 11.53 -15.36
C GLU A 92 8.43 10.25 -15.60
N PHE A 93 7.23 10.38 -16.16
CA PHE A 93 6.40 9.23 -16.49
C PHE A 93 7.10 8.33 -17.52
N TYR A 94 7.46 7.13 -17.08
CA TYR A 94 8.08 6.11 -17.92
C TYR A 94 7.55 4.72 -17.52
N LEU A 95 6.97 4.01 -18.49
CA LEU A 95 6.52 2.63 -18.31
C LEU A 95 7.74 1.70 -18.28
N ARG A 96 8.10 1.20 -17.09
CA ARG A 96 9.15 0.19 -16.90
C ARG A 96 8.54 -1.19 -16.85
N PHE A 97 9.07 -2.10 -17.66
CA PHE A 97 8.78 -3.52 -17.59
C PHE A 97 10.00 -4.29 -17.06
N PRO A 98 9.81 -5.32 -16.21
CA PRO A 98 10.89 -6.18 -15.76
C PRO A 98 11.52 -6.90 -16.96
N ARG A 99 12.85 -6.93 -17.03
CA ARG A 99 13.57 -7.49 -18.19
C ARG A 99 13.82 -8.99 -18.04
N ARG A 100 13.80 -9.51 -16.82
CA ARG A 100 14.12 -10.91 -16.49
C ARG A 100 12.91 -11.62 -15.88
N LEU A 101 12.73 -12.89 -16.21
CA LEU A 101 11.68 -13.74 -15.61
C LEU A 101 11.85 -13.87 -14.09
N ASN A 102 13.09 -13.89 -13.61
CA ASN A 102 13.37 -13.94 -12.17
C ASN A 102 12.80 -12.72 -11.43
N GLU A 103 12.78 -11.53 -12.05
CA GLU A 103 12.19 -10.33 -11.45
C GLU A 103 10.67 -10.49 -11.30
N TRP A 104 10.00 -11.06 -12.31
CA TRP A 104 8.56 -11.34 -12.24
C TRP A 104 8.19 -12.29 -11.11
N VAL A 105 8.97 -13.37 -10.95
CA VAL A 105 8.76 -14.33 -9.86
C VAL A 105 8.97 -13.65 -8.51
N LEU A 106 10.02 -12.85 -8.36
CA LEU A 106 10.34 -12.19 -7.10
C LEU A 106 9.29 -11.14 -6.70
N ILE A 107 8.81 -10.34 -7.66
CA ILE A 107 7.74 -9.35 -7.43
C ILE A 107 6.44 -10.05 -7.02
N THR A 108 6.10 -11.17 -7.68
CA THR A 108 4.88 -11.93 -7.38
C THR A 108 4.94 -12.54 -5.97
N ILE A 109 6.05 -13.21 -5.64
CA ILE A 109 6.25 -13.79 -4.30
C ILE A 109 6.26 -12.69 -3.23
N GLY A 110 6.94 -11.57 -3.49
CA GLY A 110 6.97 -10.43 -2.59
C GLY A 110 5.58 -9.86 -2.32
N GLY A 111 4.78 -9.67 -3.37
CA GLY A 111 3.39 -9.21 -3.24
C GLY A 111 2.51 -10.15 -2.42
N LEU A 112 2.63 -11.46 -2.64
CA LEU A 112 1.91 -12.47 -1.84
C LEU A 112 2.30 -12.41 -0.37
N LEU A 113 3.61 -12.33 -0.07
CA LEU A 113 4.11 -12.21 1.31
C LEU A 113 3.64 -10.90 1.97
N MET A 114 3.60 -9.79 1.24
CA MET A 114 3.05 -8.53 1.74
C MET A 114 1.57 -8.66 2.07
N GLY A 115 0.77 -9.30 1.22
CA GLY A 115 -0.65 -9.54 1.47
C GLY A 115 -0.88 -10.37 2.73
N VAL A 116 -0.14 -11.46 2.91
CA VAL A 116 -0.18 -12.29 4.12
C VAL A 116 0.23 -11.47 5.35
N GLY A 117 1.32 -10.69 5.25
CA GLY A 117 1.83 -9.87 6.35
C GLY A 117 0.83 -8.82 6.82
N ILE A 118 0.21 -8.09 5.89
CA ILE A 118 -0.81 -7.07 6.23
C ILE A 118 -2.01 -7.70 6.94
N ARG A 119 -2.38 -8.94 6.58
CA ARG A 119 -3.50 -9.64 7.22
C ARG A 119 -3.18 -10.22 8.59
N LEU A 120 -1.93 -10.61 8.83
CA LEU A 120 -1.49 -11.05 10.16
C LEU A 120 -1.29 -9.86 11.11
N ALA A 121 -0.72 -8.77 10.61
CA ALA A 121 -0.39 -7.60 11.43
C ALA A 121 -1.54 -6.57 11.51
N PHE A 122 -2.56 -6.68 10.66
CA PHE A 122 -3.65 -5.70 10.45
C PHE A 122 -3.19 -4.31 10.03
N VAL A 123 -1.92 -4.16 9.65
CA VAL A 123 -1.27 -2.87 9.43
C VAL A 123 -0.33 -2.95 8.22
N CYS A 124 -0.10 -1.80 7.60
CA CYS A 124 0.80 -1.63 6.46
C CYS A 124 1.79 -0.49 6.73
N ASN A 125 2.80 -0.32 5.88
CA ASN A 125 3.82 0.72 6.05
C ASN A 125 3.20 2.11 6.32
N VAL A 126 2.27 2.54 5.47
CA VAL A 126 1.66 3.87 5.56
C VAL A 126 0.90 4.05 6.88
N SER A 127 0.04 3.09 7.24
CA SER A 127 -0.75 3.17 8.48
C SER A 127 0.12 3.09 9.73
N THR A 128 1.21 2.33 9.66
CA THR A 128 2.14 2.17 10.79
C THR A 128 2.94 3.45 11.01
N PHE A 129 3.52 4.03 9.95
CA PHE A 129 4.34 5.24 10.05
C PHE A 129 3.52 6.50 10.35
N PHE A 130 2.39 6.71 9.67
CA PHE A 130 1.62 7.94 9.78
C PHE A 130 0.44 7.88 10.76
N GLY A 131 0.02 6.67 11.19
CA GLY A 131 -1.07 6.50 12.16
C GLY A 131 -0.56 6.06 13.53
N MET A 132 -0.09 4.81 13.63
CA MET A 132 0.19 4.19 14.93
C MET A 132 1.46 4.71 15.64
N THR A 133 2.47 5.15 14.88
CA THR A 133 3.73 5.63 15.47
C THR A 133 3.56 6.95 16.21
N PRO A 134 2.87 7.97 15.64
CA PRO A 134 2.50 9.18 16.38
C PRO A 134 1.63 8.92 17.62
N GLU A 135 0.80 7.89 17.58
CA GLU A 135 -0.06 7.47 18.70
C GLU A 135 0.70 6.71 19.81
N MET A 136 2.01 6.54 19.67
CA MET A 136 2.88 5.78 20.58
C MET A 136 2.39 4.35 20.84
N ASN A 137 1.76 3.72 19.85
CA ASN A 137 1.26 2.36 19.98
C ASN A 137 2.41 1.35 19.87
N LEU A 138 2.55 0.49 20.89
CA LEU A 138 3.57 -0.57 20.92
C LEU A 138 3.46 -1.53 19.73
N GLY A 139 2.24 -1.84 19.28
CA GLY A 139 2.00 -2.66 18.09
C GLY A 139 2.53 -2.02 16.80
N GLY A 140 2.49 -0.69 16.72
CA GLY A 140 3.08 0.07 15.63
C GLY A 140 4.60 -0.04 15.61
N TYR A 141 5.26 0.17 16.76
CA TYR A 141 6.72 0.05 16.87
C TYR A 141 7.23 -1.36 16.57
N LEU A 142 6.53 -2.40 17.05
CA LEU A 142 6.85 -3.80 16.72
C LEU A 142 6.66 -4.11 15.23
N SER A 143 5.62 -3.53 14.62
CA SER A 143 5.40 -3.69 13.19
C SER A 143 6.51 -3.03 12.37
N ILE A 144 7.00 -1.85 12.78
CA ILE A 144 8.13 -1.18 12.12
C ILE A 144 9.39 -2.05 12.16
N SER A 145 9.73 -2.63 13.31
CA SER A 145 10.93 -3.46 13.40
C SER A 145 10.82 -4.71 12.51
N GLY A 146 9.63 -5.32 12.44
CA GLY A 146 9.33 -6.43 11.53
C GLY A 146 9.45 -6.04 10.05
N ILE A 147 8.89 -4.88 9.67
CA ILE A 147 8.99 -4.34 8.31
C ILE A 147 10.45 -4.08 7.93
N LEU A 148 11.23 -3.45 8.83
CA LEU A 148 12.64 -3.14 8.59
C LEU A 148 13.47 -4.42 8.45
N ALA A 149 13.28 -5.40 9.33
CA ALA A 149 13.99 -6.68 9.25
C ALA A 149 13.62 -7.44 7.96
N GLY A 150 12.33 -7.48 7.60
CA GLY A 150 11.85 -8.10 6.37
C GLY A 150 12.40 -7.44 5.11
N ALA A 151 12.40 -6.10 5.05
CA ALA A 151 12.95 -5.34 3.94
C ALA A 151 14.47 -5.53 3.81
N TRP A 152 15.19 -5.60 4.94
CA TRP A 152 16.63 -5.85 4.95
C TRP A 152 16.95 -7.22 4.35
N VAL A 153 16.32 -8.29 4.87
CA VAL A 153 16.51 -9.66 4.36
C VAL A 153 16.07 -9.78 2.89
N GLY A 154 14.93 -9.17 2.53
CA GLY A 154 14.45 -9.13 1.15
C GLY A 154 15.45 -8.48 0.19
N SER A 155 16.08 -7.37 0.61
CA SER A 155 17.09 -6.68 -0.19
C SER A 155 18.37 -7.51 -0.39
N LEU A 156 18.78 -8.27 0.63
CA LEU A 156 19.92 -9.21 0.54
C LEU A 156 19.65 -10.33 -0.46
N ILE A 157 18.44 -10.91 -0.41
CA ILE A 157 18.01 -11.96 -1.34
C ILE A 157 17.93 -11.40 -2.76
N TYR A 158 17.34 -10.21 -2.93
CA TYR A 158 17.23 -9.53 -4.22
C TYR A 158 18.60 -9.33 -4.86
N LYS A 159 19.56 -8.77 -4.12
CA LYS A 159 20.94 -8.58 -4.60
C LYS A 159 21.57 -9.89 -5.03
N ARG A 160 21.47 -10.93 -4.20
CA ARG A 160 22.07 -12.24 -4.51
C ARG A 160 21.49 -12.91 -5.77
N ILE A 161 20.21 -12.70 -6.09
CA ILE A 161 19.55 -13.34 -7.24
C ILE A 161 19.73 -12.57 -8.56
N LEU A 162 19.85 -11.24 -8.50
CA LEU A 162 19.87 -10.39 -9.71
C LEU A 162 21.23 -9.79 -10.03
N GLU A 163 22.09 -9.57 -9.04
CA GLU A 163 23.48 -9.15 -9.23
C GLU A 163 24.44 -10.35 -9.38
N GLY A 164 23.98 -11.55 -9.01
CA GLY A 164 24.70 -12.82 -9.14
C GLY A 164 24.50 -13.54 -10.47
#